data_AF-A0A9W9J1E8-F1
#
_entry.id   AF-A0A9W9J1E8-F1
#
_cell.length_a   1.000
_cell.length_b   1.000
_cell.length_c   1.000
_cell.angle_alpha   90.00
_cell.angle_beta   90.00
_cell.angle_gamma   90.00
#
_symmetry.space_group_name_H-M   'P 1'
#
loop_
_entity.id
_entity.type
_entity.pdbx_description
1 polymer ?
#
loop_
_entity_poly.entity_id
_entity_poly.type
_entity_poly.pdbx_seq_one_letter_code
_entity_poly.pdbx_strand_id
1 'polypeptide(L)'
;MSGNTSIPKGLKPWYKELEIPDQLPCLEPNDMTVHQAKLSFGIKPAHGYRLWQFPNAIISLPLEFVHCLQKYDRPTTKSRCRIDALIMAVYHALDSQGFIHTPTRVKIDFDTLEWSPITYNNTPYSYIGKADFTLSIGEKDHMTCYLVVVKEDAQLSARQAESRPHRNKRGQLLAYMAMVQASRKRRHQSDYTVWGFLSDGLDYWFYQLDMQGEWSLVIFQSTREGWQSIANIFATFMLHSTASYPPLRPNLA
;
A
#
# COMPACT_ATOMS: atom_id res chain seq x y z
N MET A 1 46.81 1.87 -21.76
CA MET A 1 46.47 0.95 -20.67
C MET A 1 44.96 0.91 -20.52
N SER A 2 44.29 0.04 -21.29
CA SER A 2 42.83 -0.17 -21.23
C SER A 2 42.56 -1.48 -20.50
N GLY A 3 42.02 -1.39 -19.28
CA GLY A 3 41.59 -2.56 -18.52
C GLY A 3 40.29 -3.11 -19.07
N ASN A 4 40.36 -4.27 -19.73
CA ASN A 4 39.22 -5.09 -20.08
C ASN A 4 38.68 -5.76 -18.80
N THR A 5 37.51 -5.34 -18.33
CA THR A 5 36.71 -6.11 -17.35
C THR A 5 35.68 -6.94 -18.10
N SER A 6 36.06 -8.18 -18.42
CA SER A 6 35.14 -9.21 -18.91
C SER A 6 34.15 -9.59 -17.80
N ILE A 7 32.86 -9.33 -18.04
CA ILE A 7 31.77 -9.82 -17.19
C ILE A 7 31.70 -11.36 -17.34
N PRO A 8 31.61 -12.14 -16.25
CA PRO A 8 31.50 -13.59 -16.34
C PRO A 8 30.21 -13.99 -17.06
N LYS A 9 30.35 -14.69 -18.19
CA LYS A 9 29.25 -15.43 -18.83
C LYS A 9 28.84 -16.55 -17.88
N GLY A 10 27.68 -16.43 -17.22
CA GLY A 10 27.19 -17.53 -16.38
C GLY A 10 26.02 -17.27 -15.43
N LEU A 11 25.62 -16.02 -15.16
CA LEU A 11 24.40 -15.77 -14.39
C LEU A 11 23.21 -15.67 -15.35
N LYS A 12 22.61 -16.82 -15.65
CA LYS A 12 21.27 -16.86 -16.27
C LYS A 12 20.30 -16.14 -15.32
N PRO A 13 19.47 -15.22 -15.81
CA PRO A 13 18.40 -14.65 -15.01
C PRO A 13 17.52 -15.78 -14.45
N TRP A 14 17.10 -15.65 -13.19
CA TRP A 14 16.29 -16.64 -12.46
C TRP A 14 14.88 -16.82 -13.05
N TYR A 15 14.47 -15.99 -14.02
CA TYR A 15 13.32 -16.25 -14.86
C TYR A 15 13.76 -17.12 -16.05
N LYS A 16 13.56 -18.44 -15.95
CA LYS A 16 13.34 -19.21 -17.17
C LYS A 16 12.05 -18.64 -17.79
N GLU A 17 12.10 -18.28 -19.07
CA GLU A 17 10.91 -18.18 -19.91
C GLU A 17 10.25 -19.56 -19.88
N LEU A 18 9.33 -19.74 -18.92
CA LEU A 18 8.39 -20.84 -18.94
C LEU A 18 7.44 -20.56 -20.11
N GLU A 19 7.14 -21.56 -20.92
CA GLU A 19 5.98 -21.51 -21.82
C GLU A 19 4.76 -21.28 -20.93
N ILE A 20 4.27 -20.03 -20.90
CA ILE A 20 3.12 -19.65 -20.09
C ILE A 20 1.89 -20.09 -20.89
N PRO A 21 1.02 -20.96 -20.33
CA PRO A 21 -0.27 -21.27 -20.93
C PRO A 21 -1.03 -19.98 -21.27
N ASP A 22 -1.76 -19.95 -22.40
CA ASP A 22 -2.51 -18.77 -22.87
C ASP A 22 -3.46 -18.19 -21.81
N GLN A 23 -3.89 -19.00 -20.84
CA GLN A 23 -4.59 -18.57 -19.64
C GLN A 23 -4.11 -19.34 -18.41
N LEU A 24 -3.57 -18.61 -17.43
CA LEU A 24 -3.26 -19.14 -16.11
C LEU A 24 -4.52 -19.18 -15.24
N PRO A 25 -4.65 -20.16 -14.33
CA PRO A 25 -5.69 -20.12 -13.30
C PRO A 25 -5.60 -18.82 -12.50
N CYS A 26 -6.75 -18.21 -12.20
CA CYS A 26 -6.83 -16.95 -11.46
C CYS A 26 -6.99 -17.23 -9.95
N LEU A 27 -6.20 -16.55 -9.13
CA LEU A 27 -6.37 -16.52 -7.68
C LEU A 27 -6.81 -15.14 -7.24
N GLU A 28 -7.86 -15.08 -6.42
CA GLU A 28 -8.31 -13.83 -5.81
C GLU A 28 -7.50 -13.53 -4.54
N PRO A 29 -6.87 -12.33 -4.45
CA PRO A 29 -6.20 -11.90 -3.22
C PRO A 29 -7.10 -11.85 -1.99
N ASN A 30 -8.42 -11.75 -2.16
CA ASN A 30 -9.42 -11.58 -1.10
C ASN A 30 -9.36 -12.67 -0.03
N ASP A 31 -9.01 -13.90 -0.43
CA ASP A 31 -8.99 -15.06 0.46
C ASP A 31 -7.57 -15.43 0.92
N MET A 32 -6.56 -14.65 0.54
CA MET A 32 -5.19 -14.95 0.91
C MET A 32 -4.96 -14.75 2.41
N THR A 33 -4.40 -15.79 3.03
CA THR A 33 -3.77 -15.68 4.34
C THR A 33 -2.40 -15.01 4.24
N VAL A 34 -1.90 -14.47 5.36
CA VAL A 34 -0.52 -13.95 5.44
C VAL A 34 0.51 -15.01 5.00
N HIS A 35 0.30 -16.28 5.36
CA HIS A 35 1.22 -17.35 4.97
C HIS A 35 1.25 -17.56 3.45
N GLN A 36 0.08 -17.58 2.80
CA GLN A 36 -0.01 -17.68 1.34
C GLN A 36 0.63 -16.48 0.65
N ALA A 37 0.40 -15.26 1.14
CA ALA A 37 1.03 -14.06 0.59
C ALA A 37 2.57 -14.13 0.70
N LYS A 38 3.10 -14.57 1.86
CA LYS A 38 4.54 -14.78 2.05
C LYS A 38 5.12 -15.79 1.05
N LEU A 39 4.48 -16.94 0.89
CA LEU A 39 4.97 -17.98 -0.03
C LEU A 39 4.89 -17.55 -1.49
N SER A 40 3.78 -16.92 -1.88
CA SER A 40 3.52 -16.56 -3.29
C SER A 40 4.41 -15.41 -3.77
N PHE A 41 4.71 -14.45 -2.89
CA PHE A 41 5.45 -13.24 -3.25
C PHE A 41 6.86 -13.17 -2.67
N GLY A 42 7.28 -14.16 -1.87
CA GLY A 42 8.58 -14.16 -1.21
C GLY A 42 8.76 -13.07 -0.15
N ILE A 43 7.67 -12.48 0.34
CA ILE A 43 7.70 -11.43 1.36
C ILE A 43 7.79 -12.02 2.78
N LYS A 44 8.29 -11.26 3.74
CA LYS A 44 8.48 -11.71 5.13
C LYS A 44 8.36 -10.56 6.13
N PRO A 45 8.03 -10.80 7.42
CA PRO A 45 8.07 -9.74 8.41
C PRO A 45 9.50 -9.21 8.60
N ALA A 46 9.63 -7.90 8.77
CA ALA A 46 10.85 -7.24 9.17
C ALA A 46 11.22 -7.59 10.62
N HIS A 47 12.52 -7.53 10.93
CA HIS A 47 13.01 -7.66 12.29
C HIS A 47 13.17 -6.29 12.95
N GLY A 48 12.62 -6.13 14.16
CA GLY A 48 12.71 -4.90 14.93
C GLY A 48 11.84 -3.75 14.39
N TYR A 49 12.03 -2.56 14.97
CA TYR A 49 11.33 -1.36 14.55
C TYR A 49 12.01 -0.72 13.33
N ARG A 50 11.19 -0.08 12.48
CA ARG A 50 11.60 0.74 11.34
C ARG A 50 11.36 2.21 11.67
N LEU A 51 12.21 3.08 11.12
CA LEU A 51 12.15 4.53 11.37
C LEU A 51 10.79 5.14 11.01
N TRP A 52 10.13 4.66 9.95
CA TRP A 52 8.83 5.18 9.51
C TRP A 52 7.72 4.99 10.55
N GLN A 53 7.86 4.04 11.47
CA GLN A 53 6.86 3.78 12.51
C GLN A 53 6.77 4.93 13.53
N PHE A 54 7.72 5.87 13.47
CA PHE A 54 7.72 7.11 14.20
C PHE A 54 7.44 8.24 13.20
N PRO A 55 6.29 8.94 13.29
CA PRO A 55 5.92 9.96 12.32
C PRO A 55 6.99 11.05 12.22
N ASN A 56 7.50 11.27 11.01
CA ASN A 56 8.45 12.34 10.71
C ASN A 56 7.74 13.62 10.22
N ALA A 57 6.48 13.50 9.82
CA ALA A 57 5.63 14.60 9.39
C ALA A 57 4.60 14.91 10.47
N ILE A 58 4.70 16.10 11.05
CA ILE A 58 3.74 16.61 12.03
C ILE A 58 2.87 17.63 11.31
N ILE A 59 1.62 17.25 11.04
CA ILE A 59 0.63 18.13 10.44
C ILE A 59 -0.37 18.58 11.49
N SER A 60 -1.01 19.72 11.29
CA SER A 60 -2.21 20.08 12.08
C SER A 60 -3.48 19.69 11.33
N LEU A 61 -4.34 18.86 11.95
CA LEU A 61 -5.69 18.67 11.47
C LEU A 61 -6.58 19.88 11.81
N PRO A 62 -7.63 20.18 11.02
CA PRO A 62 -8.61 21.19 11.39
C PRO A 62 -9.27 20.86 12.74
N LEU A 63 -9.54 21.87 13.58
CA LEU A 63 -10.11 21.68 14.93
C LEU A 63 -11.48 20.96 14.88
N GLU A 64 -12.24 21.24 13.84
CA GLU A 64 -13.56 20.66 13.58
C GLU A 64 -13.51 19.23 13.02
N PHE A 65 -12.33 18.70 12.68
CA PHE A 65 -12.20 17.39 12.05
C PHE A 65 -12.85 16.28 12.87
N VAL A 66 -12.58 16.24 14.18
CA VAL A 66 -13.17 15.23 15.08
C VAL A 66 -14.69 15.36 15.13
N HIS A 67 -15.23 16.59 15.16
CA HIS A 67 -16.67 16.84 15.13
C HIS A 67 -17.30 16.43 13.80
N CYS A 68 -16.59 16.61 12.69
CA CYS A 68 -17.02 16.11 11.37
C CYS A 68 -17.07 14.57 11.36
N LEU A 69 -16.14 13.89 12.02
CA LEU A 69 -16.14 12.42 12.08
C LEU A 69 -17.29 11.86 12.93
N GLN A 70 -17.72 12.56 13.98
CA GLN A 70 -18.89 12.18 14.80
C GLN A 70 -20.19 12.10 13.98
N LYS A 71 -20.29 12.86 12.88
CA LYS A 71 -21.43 12.76 11.95
C LYS A 71 -21.55 11.37 11.32
N TYR A 72 -20.45 10.61 11.29
CA TYR A 72 -20.40 9.25 10.78
C TYR A 72 -20.59 8.18 11.87
N ASP A 73 -21.10 8.54 13.05
CA ASP A 73 -21.39 7.57 14.13
C ASP A 73 -22.68 6.73 13.90
N ARG A 74 -23.29 6.78 12.70
CA ARG A 74 -24.49 5.98 12.33
C ARG A 74 -24.22 4.72 11.47
N PRO A 75 -24.93 3.59 11.68
CA PRO A 75 -24.39 2.20 11.68
C PRO A 75 -23.80 1.60 10.39
N THR A 76 -24.14 2.04 9.17
CA THR A 76 -24.00 1.17 7.98
C THR A 76 -23.03 1.65 6.88
N THR A 77 -22.55 2.90 6.90
CA THR A 77 -21.61 3.45 5.90
C THR A 77 -20.31 4.02 6.49
N LYS A 78 -20.08 3.80 7.80
CA LYS A 78 -19.13 4.51 8.66
C LYS A 78 -17.67 4.52 8.22
N SER A 79 -17.09 3.34 8.02
CA SER A 79 -15.63 3.22 7.95
C SER A 79 -15.07 3.84 6.69
N ARG A 80 -15.79 3.72 5.57
CA ARG A 80 -15.43 4.35 4.31
C ARG A 80 -15.45 5.88 4.42
N CYS A 81 -16.53 6.47 4.92
CA CYS A 81 -16.62 7.92 5.07
C CYS A 81 -15.54 8.49 6.00
N ARG A 82 -15.18 7.76 7.06
CA ARG A 82 -14.10 8.16 7.97
C ARG A 82 -12.73 8.08 7.30
N ILE A 83 -12.46 7.00 6.55
CA ILE A 83 -11.22 6.83 5.79
C ILE A 83 -11.11 7.93 4.72
N ASP A 84 -12.17 8.17 3.95
CA ASP A 84 -12.21 9.22 2.92
C ASP A 84 -11.97 10.61 3.55
N ALA A 85 -12.67 10.92 4.65
CA ALA A 85 -12.49 12.18 5.36
C ALA A 85 -11.05 12.35 5.87
N LEU A 86 -10.45 11.29 6.41
CA LEU A 86 -9.06 11.30 6.88
C LEU A 86 -8.09 11.54 5.72
N ILE A 87 -8.23 10.80 4.61
CA ILE A 87 -7.37 10.96 3.42
C ILE A 87 -7.41 12.42 2.93
N MET A 88 -8.61 12.97 2.78
CA MET A 88 -8.79 14.34 2.30
C MET A 88 -8.24 15.37 3.30
N ALA A 89 -8.51 15.20 4.60
CA ALA A 89 -8.02 16.13 5.62
C ALA A 89 -6.49 16.13 5.70
N VAL A 90 -5.84 14.96 5.62
CA VAL A 90 -4.38 14.85 5.61
C VAL A 90 -3.80 15.48 4.34
N TYR A 91 -4.38 15.22 3.17
CA TYR A 91 -3.93 15.83 1.92
C TYR A 91 -4.01 17.36 1.98
N HIS A 92 -5.15 17.92 2.41
CA HIS A 92 -5.31 19.37 2.54
C HIS A 92 -4.38 19.97 3.60
N ALA A 93 -4.14 19.27 4.71
CA ALA A 93 -3.19 19.69 5.73
C ALA A 93 -1.76 19.75 5.17
N LEU A 94 -1.34 18.73 4.41
CA LEU A 94 -0.05 18.72 3.73
C LEU A 94 0.10 19.86 2.71
N ASP A 95 -0.92 20.11 1.90
CA ASP A 95 -0.93 21.18 0.89
C ASP A 95 -0.85 22.57 1.56
N SER A 96 -1.75 22.84 2.51
CA SER A 96 -1.81 24.12 3.20
C SER A 96 -0.58 24.45 4.05
N GLN A 97 0.14 23.43 4.53
CA GLN A 97 1.39 23.59 5.29
C GLN A 97 2.64 23.53 4.39
N GLY A 98 2.47 23.45 3.07
CA GLY A 98 3.55 23.53 2.10
C GLY A 98 4.42 22.28 1.99
N PHE A 99 3.96 21.13 2.48
CA PHE A 99 4.71 19.87 2.40
C PHE A 99 4.63 19.22 1.02
N ILE A 100 3.56 19.48 0.27
CA ILE A 100 3.40 19.03 -1.11
C ILE A 100 3.24 20.24 -2.02
N HIS A 101 3.81 20.16 -3.22
CA HIS A 101 3.72 21.22 -4.22
C HIS A 101 2.77 20.80 -5.35
N THR A 102 1.89 21.72 -5.77
CA THR A 102 1.15 21.59 -7.01
C THR A 102 2.14 21.58 -8.19
N PRO A 103 2.00 20.67 -9.17
CA PRO A 103 0.74 20.06 -9.61
C PRO A 103 0.45 18.64 -9.07
N THR A 104 1.04 18.21 -7.96
CA THR A 104 0.80 16.87 -7.38
C THR A 104 -0.69 16.62 -7.15
N ARG A 105 -1.28 15.71 -7.93
CA ARG A 105 -2.68 15.29 -7.78
C ARG A 105 -2.73 14.06 -6.90
N VAL A 106 -3.81 13.96 -6.13
CA VAL A 106 -4.17 12.74 -5.42
C VAL A 106 -5.46 12.20 -6.03
N LYS A 107 -5.42 10.95 -6.47
CA LYS A 107 -6.57 10.22 -7.00
C LYS A 107 -6.84 9.03 -6.09
N ILE A 108 -8.03 9.00 -5.52
CA ILE A 108 -8.58 7.81 -4.86
C ILE A 108 -9.28 7.01 -5.94
N ASP A 109 -8.82 5.80 -6.21
CA ASP A 109 -9.40 4.90 -7.21
C ASP A 109 -9.75 3.53 -6.63
N PHE A 110 -10.57 2.78 -7.36
CA PHE A 110 -11.01 1.42 -7.07
C PHE A 110 -10.45 0.46 -8.12
N ASP A 111 -9.21 0.69 -8.56
CA ASP A 111 -8.63 -0.03 -9.68
C ASP A 111 -8.48 -1.53 -9.39
N THR A 112 -8.68 -2.32 -10.44
CA THR A 112 -8.32 -3.74 -10.44
C THR A 112 -6.80 -3.85 -10.50
N LEU A 113 -6.21 -4.50 -9.49
CA LEU A 113 -4.81 -4.87 -9.47
C LEU A 113 -4.67 -6.26 -10.09
N GLU A 114 -3.77 -6.36 -11.06
CA GLU A 114 -3.43 -7.60 -11.72
C GLU A 114 -1.92 -7.83 -11.69
N TRP A 115 -1.53 -9.08 -11.41
CA TRP A 115 -0.14 -9.51 -11.49
C TRP A 115 -0.03 -10.96 -11.96
N SER A 116 0.85 -11.19 -12.93
CA SER A 116 1.08 -12.49 -13.53
C SER A 116 2.50 -12.55 -14.15
N PRO A 117 3.17 -13.71 -14.15
CA PRO A 117 2.81 -14.95 -13.45
C PRO A 117 3.28 -14.96 -11.98
N ILE A 118 2.59 -15.69 -11.12
CA ILE A 118 3.04 -16.05 -9.75
C ILE A 118 3.07 -17.56 -9.62
N THR A 119 4.20 -18.11 -9.18
CA THR A 119 4.30 -19.53 -8.87
C THR A 119 3.85 -19.80 -7.44
N TYR A 120 2.78 -20.55 -7.27
CA TYR A 120 2.30 -21.02 -5.97
C TYR A 120 2.15 -22.54 -6.01
N ASN A 121 2.72 -23.26 -5.04
CA ASN A 121 2.76 -24.74 -5.04
C ASN A 121 3.22 -25.35 -6.38
N ASN A 122 4.27 -24.76 -6.99
CA ASN A 122 4.80 -25.15 -8.31
C ASN A 122 3.87 -24.97 -9.51
N THR A 123 2.71 -24.34 -9.33
CA THR A 123 1.76 -24.02 -10.39
C THR A 123 1.77 -22.51 -10.65
N PRO A 124 1.84 -22.05 -11.92
CA PRO A 124 1.73 -20.64 -12.25
C PRO A 124 0.26 -20.18 -12.19
N TYR A 125 0.04 -19.00 -11.60
CA TYR A 125 -1.26 -18.35 -11.47
C TYR A 125 -1.17 -16.89 -11.90
N SER A 126 -2.31 -16.36 -12.34
CA SER A 126 -2.55 -14.91 -12.38
C SER A 126 -3.28 -14.50 -11.11
N TYR A 127 -2.92 -13.37 -10.53
CA TYR A 127 -3.66 -12.78 -9.41
C TYR A 127 -4.38 -11.54 -9.90
N ILE A 128 -5.69 -11.51 -9.71
CA ILE A 128 -6.56 -10.39 -10.09
C ILE A 128 -7.45 -10.08 -8.90
N GLY A 129 -7.47 -8.83 -8.47
CA GLY A 129 -8.34 -8.41 -7.38
C GLY A 129 -8.54 -6.91 -7.35
N LYS A 130 -9.57 -6.48 -6.64
CA LYS A 130 -9.94 -5.07 -6.50
C LYS A 130 -9.68 -4.65 -5.05
N ALA A 131 -8.80 -3.68 -4.86
CA ALA A 131 -8.61 -3.09 -3.54
C ALA A 131 -9.81 -2.21 -3.18
N ASP A 132 -10.07 -2.02 -1.88
CA ASP A 132 -11.14 -1.14 -1.43
C ASP A 132 -10.83 0.32 -1.77
N PHE A 133 -9.56 0.71 -1.67
CA PHE A 133 -9.05 1.95 -2.25
C PHE A 133 -7.62 1.77 -2.72
N THR A 134 -7.28 2.51 -3.76
CA THR A 134 -5.91 2.79 -4.18
C THR A 134 -5.72 4.30 -4.17
N LEU A 135 -4.67 4.76 -3.50
CA LEU A 135 -4.27 6.15 -3.58
C LEU A 135 -3.15 6.25 -4.59
N SER A 136 -3.43 6.92 -5.70
CA SER A 136 -2.40 7.31 -6.65
C SER A 136 -2.04 8.76 -6.41
N ILE A 137 -0.74 9.06 -6.42
CA ILE A 137 -0.19 10.40 -6.28
C ILE A 137 0.74 10.64 -7.46
N GLY A 138 0.79 11.86 -7.99
CA GLY A 138 1.72 12.20 -9.07
C GLY A 138 1.20 13.33 -9.96
N GLU A 139 1.88 13.53 -11.09
CA GLU A 139 1.38 14.40 -12.16
C GLU A 139 0.24 13.71 -12.91
N LYS A 140 -0.61 14.52 -13.58
CA LYS A 140 -1.83 14.05 -14.28
C LYS A 140 -1.60 12.81 -15.15
N ASP A 141 -0.47 12.76 -15.86
CA ASP A 141 -0.16 11.69 -16.83
C ASP A 141 0.82 10.64 -16.27
N HIS A 142 1.28 10.81 -15.03
CA HIS A 142 2.32 9.98 -14.39
C HIS A 142 1.95 9.53 -12.97
N MET A 143 0.66 9.25 -12.76
CA MET A 143 0.15 8.73 -11.49
C MET A 143 0.63 7.28 -11.25
N THR A 144 1.10 6.98 -10.04
CA THR A 144 1.45 5.63 -9.60
C THR A 144 0.65 5.32 -8.35
N CYS A 145 0.16 4.08 -8.20
CA CYS A 145 -0.50 3.64 -6.96
C CYS A 145 0.52 3.55 -5.83
N TYR A 146 0.35 4.33 -4.77
CA TYR A 146 1.24 4.44 -3.61
C TYR A 146 0.73 3.83 -2.33
N LEU A 147 -0.58 3.93 -2.13
CA LEU A 147 -1.24 3.41 -0.95
C LEU A 147 -2.30 2.41 -1.37
N VAL A 148 -2.18 1.20 -0.84
CA VAL A 148 -3.26 0.21 -0.94
C VAL A 148 -4.05 0.25 0.36
N VAL A 149 -5.36 0.38 0.24
CA VAL A 149 -6.26 0.38 1.39
C VAL A 149 -7.21 -0.79 1.29
N VAL A 150 -7.28 -1.55 2.37
CA VAL A 150 -8.29 -2.60 2.56
C VAL A 150 -9.18 -2.17 3.71
N LYS A 151 -10.49 -2.23 3.49
CA LYS A 151 -11.49 -1.88 4.50
C LYS A 151 -11.87 -3.15 5.26
N GLU A 152 -11.95 -3.00 6.57
CA GLU A 152 -12.57 -3.99 7.45
C GLU A 152 -14.02 -3.57 7.76
N ASP A 153 -14.95 -4.53 7.71
CA ASP A 153 -16.33 -4.29 8.10
C ASP A 153 -16.50 -4.61 9.59
N ALA A 154 -16.58 -3.55 10.40
CA ALA A 154 -16.71 -3.64 11.85
C ALA A 154 -17.90 -4.52 12.30
N GLN A 155 -18.99 -4.61 11.52
CA GLN A 155 -20.14 -5.44 11.89
C GLN A 155 -19.87 -6.94 11.69
N LEU A 156 -19.07 -7.30 10.68
CA LEU A 156 -18.62 -8.67 10.47
C LEU A 156 -17.58 -9.08 11.52
N SER A 157 -16.67 -8.16 11.88
CA SER A 157 -15.65 -8.41 12.91
C SER A 157 -16.26 -8.66 14.30
N ALA A 158 -17.36 -8.00 14.66
CA ALA A 158 -18.06 -8.22 15.93
C ALA A 158 -18.89 -9.52 15.97
N ARG A 159 -19.51 -9.92 14.85
CA ARG A 159 -20.32 -11.15 14.77
C ARG A 159 -19.48 -12.43 14.63
N GLN A 160 -18.24 -12.32 14.16
CA GLN A 160 -17.37 -13.46 13.87
C GLN A 160 -16.24 -13.65 14.91
N ALA A 161 -16.27 -12.92 16.03
CA ALA A 161 -15.28 -13.01 17.10
C ALA A 161 -15.09 -14.44 17.66
N GLU A 162 -16.10 -15.31 17.52
CA GLU A 162 -16.03 -16.71 17.95
C GLU A 162 -15.47 -17.67 16.87
N SER A 163 -15.20 -17.19 15.65
CA SER A 163 -14.72 -18.03 14.53
C SER A 163 -13.84 -17.25 13.53
N ARG A 164 -12.62 -16.90 13.94
CA ARG A 164 -11.46 -16.54 13.07
C ARG A 164 -11.66 -15.49 11.93
N PRO A 165 -11.92 -14.19 12.18
CA PRO A 165 -12.18 -13.23 11.09
C PRO A 165 -10.99 -12.37 10.62
N HIS A 166 -9.95 -12.12 11.43
CA HIS A 166 -8.91 -11.12 11.06
C HIS A 166 -7.79 -11.63 10.12
N ARG A 167 -7.72 -12.93 9.82
CA ARG A 167 -6.54 -13.51 9.17
C ARG A 167 -6.44 -13.23 7.66
N ASN A 168 -7.58 -13.03 7.00
CA ASN A 168 -7.61 -12.95 5.53
C ASN A 168 -7.36 -11.53 5.05
N LYS A 169 -7.90 -10.50 5.72
CA LYS A 169 -7.69 -9.10 5.30
C LYS A 169 -6.24 -8.63 5.34
N ARG A 170 -5.45 -9.12 6.31
CA ARG A 170 -4.00 -8.85 6.35
C ARG A 170 -3.26 -9.52 5.20
N GLY A 171 -3.58 -10.76 4.89
CA GLY A 171 -2.98 -11.47 3.75
C GLY A 171 -3.38 -10.84 2.42
N GLN A 172 -4.65 -10.46 2.27
CA GLN A 172 -5.17 -9.69 1.14
C GLN A 172 -4.40 -8.38 0.94
N LEU A 173 -4.24 -7.55 1.99
CA LEU A 173 -3.48 -6.30 1.90
C LEU A 173 -2.03 -6.55 1.48
N LEU A 174 -1.35 -7.51 2.13
CA LEU A 174 0.04 -7.84 1.80
C LEU A 174 0.19 -8.36 0.36
N ALA A 175 -0.77 -9.15 -0.13
CA ALA A 175 -0.79 -9.61 -1.51
C ALA A 175 -0.91 -8.44 -2.48
N TYR A 176 -1.85 -7.52 -2.27
CA TYR A 176 -1.98 -6.32 -3.10
C TYR A 176 -0.72 -5.44 -3.05
N MET A 177 -0.14 -5.23 -1.88
CA MET A 177 1.11 -4.48 -1.75
C MET A 177 2.24 -5.15 -2.55
N ALA A 178 2.34 -6.48 -2.49
CA ALA A 178 3.33 -7.23 -3.24
C ALA A 178 3.10 -7.22 -4.76
N MET A 179 1.84 -7.24 -5.22
CA MET A 179 1.48 -7.07 -6.63
C MET A 179 1.91 -5.70 -7.15
N VAL A 180 1.64 -4.64 -6.39
CA VAL A 180 2.10 -3.28 -6.72
C VAL A 180 3.63 -3.24 -6.76
N GLN A 181 4.29 -3.78 -5.74
CA GLN A 181 5.76 -3.82 -5.66
C GLN A 181 6.37 -4.53 -6.87
N ALA A 182 5.85 -5.70 -7.23
CA ALA A 182 6.33 -6.49 -8.36
C ALA A 182 6.13 -5.73 -9.69
N SER A 183 5.01 -5.03 -9.86
CA SER A 183 4.74 -4.16 -11.00
C SER A 183 5.73 -3.00 -11.10
N ARG A 184 6.08 -2.36 -9.98
CA ARG A 184 7.09 -1.29 -9.95
C ARG A 184 8.48 -1.80 -10.27
N LYS A 185 8.85 -2.97 -9.72
CA LYS A 185 10.12 -3.64 -9.98
C LYS A 185 10.27 -4.01 -11.46
N ARG A 186 9.22 -4.53 -12.10
CA ARG A 186 9.19 -4.83 -13.54
C ARG A 186 9.33 -3.57 -14.42
N ARG A 187 8.82 -2.43 -13.95
CA ARG A 187 8.97 -1.13 -14.61
C ARG A 187 10.29 -0.41 -14.28
N HIS A 188 11.21 -1.08 -13.57
CA HIS A 188 12.51 -0.54 -13.18
C HIS A 188 12.41 0.79 -12.40
N GLN A 189 11.36 0.97 -11.60
CA GLN A 189 11.29 2.12 -10.70
C GLN A 189 12.41 2.04 -9.65
N SER A 190 13.05 3.17 -9.37
CA SER A 190 14.17 3.26 -8.42
C SER A 190 13.74 2.98 -6.98
N ASP A 191 12.50 3.31 -6.65
CA ASP A 191 11.86 2.96 -5.39
C ASP A 191 10.58 2.17 -5.65
N TYR A 192 10.56 0.95 -5.14
CA TYR A 192 9.42 0.04 -5.20
C TYR A 192 8.92 -0.34 -3.80
N THR A 193 9.18 0.51 -2.81
CA THR A 193 8.56 0.47 -1.48
C THR A 193 7.07 0.75 -1.60
N VAL A 194 6.25 -0.13 -1.04
CA VAL A 194 4.79 0.02 -1.09
C VAL A 194 4.26 0.26 0.31
N TRP A 195 3.36 1.21 0.42
CA TRP A 195 2.66 1.53 1.66
C TRP A 195 1.23 1.02 1.56
N GLY A 196 0.67 0.64 2.69
CA GLY A 196 -0.72 0.20 2.75
C GLY A 196 -1.27 0.31 4.14
N PHE A 197 -2.59 0.33 4.27
CA PHE A 197 -3.21 0.17 5.57
C PHE A 197 -4.52 -0.59 5.50
N LEU A 198 -4.84 -1.23 6.61
CA LEU A 198 -6.13 -1.82 6.89
C LEU A 198 -6.83 -0.94 7.92
N SER A 199 -8.14 -0.75 7.82
CA SER A 199 -8.90 -0.06 8.87
C SER A 199 -10.38 -0.45 8.88
N ASP A 200 -10.95 -0.51 10.09
CA ASP A 200 -12.39 -0.58 10.33
C ASP A 200 -13.02 0.81 10.60
N GLY A 201 -12.23 1.88 10.44
CA GLY A 201 -12.61 3.26 10.72
C GLY A 201 -12.44 3.70 12.18
N LEU A 202 -11.93 2.84 13.07
CA LEU A 202 -11.55 3.16 14.45
C LEU A 202 -10.10 2.75 14.73
N ASP A 203 -9.74 1.55 14.33
CA ASP A 203 -8.39 0.99 14.37
C ASP A 203 -7.76 1.08 12.98
N TYR A 204 -6.46 1.39 12.95
CA TYR A 204 -5.68 1.55 11.74
C TYR A 204 -4.39 0.75 11.86
N TRP A 205 -4.22 -0.21 10.95
CA TRP A 205 -3.02 -1.04 10.82
C TRP A 205 -2.23 -0.58 9.61
N PHE A 206 -1.19 0.19 9.85
CA PHE A 206 -0.31 0.74 8.82
C PHE A 206 0.81 -0.23 8.49
N TYR A 207 1.05 -0.45 7.21
CA TYR A 207 2.07 -1.36 6.68
C TYR A 207 3.02 -0.62 5.74
N GLN A 208 4.29 -1.00 5.83
CA GLN A 208 5.28 -0.75 4.79
C GLN A 208 5.78 -2.11 4.30
N LEU A 209 5.87 -2.29 2.99
CA LEU A 209 6.62 -3.35 2.33
C LEU A 209 7.85 -2.70 1.68
N ASP A 210 9.02 -2.93 2.26
CA ASP A 210 10.27 -2.31 1.80
C ASP A 210 10.83 -2.97 0.54
N MET A 211 11.91 -2.40 0.00
CA MET A 211 12.57 -2.88 -1.22
C MET A 211 13.22 -4.27 -1.09
N GLN A 212 13.35 -4.80 0.13
CA GLN A 212 13.87 -6.14 0.39
C GLN A 212 12.73 -7.17 0.50
N GLY A 213 11.48 -6.74 0.34
CA GLY A 213 10.30 -7.59 0.52
C GLY A 213 10.01 -7.85 2.01
N GLU A 214 10.55 -7.02 2.91
CA GLU A 214 10.26 -7.11 4.33
C GLU A 214 9.11 -6.17 4.68
N TRP A 215 8.08 -6.70 5.35
CA TRP A 215 6.94 -5.90 5.79
C TRP A 215 7.01 -5.59 7.28
N SER A 216 6.65 -4.37 7.64
CA SER A 216 6.56 -3.89 9.02
C SER A 216 5.18 -3.30 9.27
N LEU A 217 4.78 -3.21 10.55
CA LEU A 217 3.42 -2.85 10.96
C LEU A 217 3.44 -1.94 12.18
N VAL A 218 2.64 -0.87 12.17
CA VAL A 218 2.26 -0.11 13.37
C VAL A 218 0.75 0.01 13.46
N ILE A 219 0.22 0.01 14.67
CA ILE A 219 -1.22 0.00 14.95
C ILE A 219 -1.56 1.26 15.74
N PHE A 220 -2.59 1.97 15.30
CA PHE A 220 -3.15 3.12 15.99
C PHE A 220 -4.65 2.93 16.18
N GLN A 221 -5.15 3.36 17.33
CA GLN A 221 -6.56 3.37 17.68
C GLN A 221 -6.99 4.81 17.90
N SER A 222 -8.06 5.20 17.21
CA SER A 222 -8.58 6.57 17.29
C SER A 222 -8.97 7.00 18.71
N THR A 223 -9.35 6.06 19.58
CA THR A 223 -9.73 6.32 20.97
C THR A 223 -8.54 6.43 21.94
N ARG A 224 -7.41 5.80 21.63
CA ARG A 224 -6.23 5.75 22.50
C ARG A 224 -5.16 6.74 22.05
N GLU A 225 -4.71 6.66 20.80
CA GLU A 225 -3.67 7.54 20.26
C GLU A 225 -4.23 8.83 19.68
N GLY A 226 -5.52 8.86 19.35
CA GLY A 226 -6.20 10.04 18.79
C GLY A 226 -6.01 10.22 17.29
N TRP A 227 -6.93 10.97 16.69
CA TRP A 227 -6.95 11.26 15.24
C TRP A 227 -5.70 11.98 14.74
N GLN A 228 -5.10 12.83 15.57
CA GLN A 228 -3.90 13.58 15.19
C GLN A 228 -2.69 12.67 14.98
N SER A 229 -2.50 11.66 15.83
CA SER A 229 -1.43 10.67 15.69
C SER A 229 -1.60 9.82 14.44
N ILE A 230 -2.85 9.40 14.16
CA ILE A 230 -3.21 8.67 12.94
C ILE A 230 -2.94 9.54 11.70
N ALA A 231 -3.29 10.82 11.73
CA ALA A 231 -3.03 11.73 10.63
C ALA A 231 -1.53 11.97 10.38
N ASN A 232 -0.71 12.04 11.43
CA ASN A 232 0.74 12.21 11.29
C ASN A 232 1.41 11.01 10.63
N ILE A 233 1.02 9.77 10.98
CA ILE A 233 1.54 8.58 10.30
C ILE A 233 1.03 8.50 8.85
N PHE A 234 -0.21 8.92 8.59
CA PHE A 234 -0.75 9.02 7.24
C PHE A 234 0.00 10.04 6.38
N ALA A 235 0.30 11.20 6.96
CA ALA A 235 1.07 12.27 6.33
C ALA A 235 2.47 11.78 5.94
N THR A 236 3.11 11.03 6.85
CA THR A 236 4.40 10.37 6.58
C THR A 236 4.33 9.47 5.35
N PHE A 237 3.25 8.68 5.19
CA PHE A 237 3.06 7.79 4.03
C PHE A 237 2.86 8.58 2.73
N MET A 238 2.06 9.64 2.77
CA MET A 238 1.83 10.54 1.61
C MET A 238 3.10 11.29 1.19
N LEU A 239 3.96 11.64 2.13
CA LEU A 239 5.21 12.33 1.81
C LEU A 239 6.28 11.37 1.27
N HIS A 240 6.40 10.18 1.85
CA HIS A 240 7.28 9.17 1.26
C HIS A 240 6.87 8.81 -0.16
N SER A 241 5.58 8.83 -0.47
CA SER A 241 5.10 8.55 -1.83
C SER A 241 5.38 9.66 -2.85
N THR A 242 5.43 10.92 -2.43
CA THR A 242 5.81 12.04 -3.32
C THR A 242 7.32 12.11 -3.55
N ALA A 243 8.14 11.79 -2.54
CA ALA A 243 9.60 11.82 -2.66
C ALA A 243 10.19 10.71 -3.55
N SER A 244 9.47 9.59 -3.73
CA SER A 244 9.89 8.48 -4.59
C SER A 244 9.79 8.77 -6.09
N TYR A 245 9.34 9.96 -6.48
CA TYR A 245 9.35 10.43 -7.86
C TYR A 245 10.58 11.31 -8.13
N PRO A 246 11.52 10.90 -9.00
CA PRO A 246 12.41 11.88 -9.59
C PRO A 246 11.58 12.86 -10.44
N PRO A 247 11.91 14.17 -10.45
CA PRO A 247 11.37 15.05 -11.47
C PRO A 247 11.72 14.45 -12.83
N LEU A 248 10.73 14.39 -13.73
CA LEU A 248 10.97 14.03 -15.13
C LEU A 248 12.17 14.85 -15.60
N ARG A 249 13.21 14.17 -16.11
CA ARG A 249 14.28 14.87 -16.81
C ARG A 249 13.58 15.75 -17.84
N PRO A 250 13.83 17.07 -17.90
CA PRO A 250 13.37 17.84 -19.02
C PRO A 250 13.97 17.16 -20.24
N ASN A 251 13.11 16.68 -21.13
CA ASN A 251 13.56 16.25 -22.45
C ASN A 251 14.42 17.39 -22.98
N LEU A 252 15.70 17.10 -23.25
CA LEU A 252 16.54 17.97 -24.05
C LEU A 252 15.82 18.09 -25.41
N ALA A 253 15.08 19.18 -25.56
CA ALA A 253 14.61 19.68 -26.83
C ALA A 253 15.81 20.14 -27.66
#